data_AF-A0A8B6J197-F1
#
_entry.id   AF-A0A8B6J197-F1
#
_cell.length_a   1.000
_cell.length_b   1.000
_cell.length_c   1.000
_cell.angle_alpha   90.00
_cell.angle_beta   90.00
_cell.angle_gamma   90.00
#
_symmetry.space_group_name_H-M   'P 1'
#
loop_
_entity.id
_entity.type
_entity.pdbx_description
1 polymer ?
#
loop_
_entity_poly.entity_id
_entity_poly.type
_entity_poly.pdbx_seq_one_letter_code
_entity_poly.pdbx_strand_id
1 'polypeptide(L)'
;MNSHHTCQTLQVSRSGFYAYLKRRPSSRHVENEALKEMIKAIFYEHKERYGSVRITQELCRRGMHVNHKRVGRLLHQLGLYAKGSRYQYKYYNRRRSSLTRPNLVNQCF
;
A
#
# COMPACT_ATOMS: atom_id res chain seq x y z
N MET A 1 -6.65 15.93 28.20
CA MET A 1 -5.46 16.52 27.57
C MET A 1 -5.65 18.02 27.44
N ASN A 2 -4.73 18.84 27.95
CA ASN A 2 -4.83 20.30 27.90
C ASN A 2 -4.43 20.82 26.50
N SER A 3 -5.42 21.24 25.71
CA SER A 3 -5.25 21.73 24.32
C SER A 3 -4.25 22.90 24.19
N HIS A 4 -4.05 23.69 25.26
CA HIS A 4 -3.10 24.80 25.27
C HIS A 4 -1.65 24.31 25.24
N HIS A 5 -1.31 23.38 26.15
CA HIS A 5 0.03 22.81 26.25
C HIS A 5 0.43 22.11 24.94
N THR A 6 -0.48 21.33 24.36
CA THR A 6 -0.21 20.63 23.09
C THR A 6 -0.04 21.57 21.90
N CYS A 7 -0.83 22.65 21.81
CA CYS A 7 -0.67 23.65 20.75
C CYS A 7 0.66 24.40 20.87
N GLN A 8 1.10 24.69 22.10
CA GLN A 8 2.37 25.35 22.36
C GLN A 8 3.57 24.45 22.03
N THR A 9 3.51 23.17 22.40
CA THR A 9 4.54 22.18 22.06
C THR A 9 4.66 21.96 20.55
N LEU A 10 3.53 21.91 19.83
CA LEU A 10 3.49 21.72 18.37
C LEU A 10 3.64 23.03 17.58
N GLN A 11 3.81 24.18 18.26
CA GLN A 11 3.92 25.51 17.66
C GLN A 11 2.78 25.86 16.68
N VAL A 12 1.54 25.44 17.00
CA VAL A 12 0.34 25.76 16.22
C VAL A 12 -0.55 26.74 16.95
N SER A 13 -1.23 27.63 16.23
CA SER A 13 -2.22 28.51 16.84
C SER A 13 -3.45 27.72 17.32
N ARG A 14 -4.02 28.11 18.47
CA ARG A 14 -5.24 27.49 18.99
C ARG A 14 -6.40 27.59 17.98
N SER A 15 -6.55 28.74 17.34
CA SER A 15 -7.58 28.95 16.31
C SER A 15 -7.37 28.04 15.10
N GLY A 16 -6.13 27.85 14.65
CA GLY A 16 -5.78 26.91 13.58
C GLY A 16 -6.06 25.45 13.94
N PHE A 17 -5.75 25.05 15.17
CA PHE A 17 -6.04 23.70 15.70
C PHE A 17 -7.55 23.40 15.69
N TYR A 18 -8.37 24.30 16.23
CA TYR A 18 -9.83 24.10 16.22
C TYR A 18 -10.44 24.21 14.81
N ALA A 19 -9.89 25.07 13.95
CA ALA A 19 -10.31 25.15 12.56
C ALA A 19 -9.99 23.84 11.80
N TYR A 20 -8.85 23.22 12.08
CA TYR A 20 -8.50 21.90 11.55
C TYR A 20 -9.44 20.81 12.07
N LEU A 21 -9.73 20.77 13.37
CA LEU A 21 -10.68 19.82 13.97
C LEU A 21 -12.08 19.90 13.37
N LYS A 22 -12.55 21.11 13.06
CA LYS A 22 -13.87 21.35 12.46
C LYS A 22 -13.88 21.23 10.93
N ARG A 23 -12.73 21.00 10.29
CA ARG A 23 -12.61 21.00 8.82
C ARG A 23 -13.33 19.77 8.26
N ARG A 24 -14.26 20.01 7.33
CA ARG A 24 -14.95 18.95 6.60
C ARG A 24 -13.95 18.17 5.72
N PRO A 25 -14.18 16.86 5.51
CA PRO A 25 -13.34 16.07 4.61
C PRO A 25 -13.38 16.65 3.19
N SER A 26 -12.24 16.67 2.51
CA SER A 26 -12.17 17.09 1.11
C SER A 26 -12.88 16.09 0.20
N SER A 27 -13.29 16.50 -1.01
CA SER A 27 -13.89 15.58 -1.99
C SER A 27 -13.02 14.35 -2.22
N ARG A 28 -11.71 14.57 -2.35
CA ARG A 28 -10.71 13.50 -2.51
C ARG A 28 -10.65 12.56 -1.31
N HIS A 29 -10.90 13.04 -0.10
CA HIS A 29 -10.99 12.19 1.08
C HIS A 29 -12.23 11.30 1.00
N VAL A 30 -13.39 11.88 0.69
CA VAL A 30 -14.66 11.14 0.52
C VAL A 30 -14.53 10.08 -0.58
N GLU A 31 -13.98 10.43 -1.74
CA GLU A 31 -13.71 9.47 -2.82
C GLU A 31 -12.77 8.33 -2.38
N ASN A 32 -11.74 8.63 -1.60
CA ASN A 32 -10.82 7.60 -1.12
C ASN A 32 -11.50 6.66 -0.12
N GLU A 33 -12.38 7.16 0.74
CA GLU A 33 -13.17 6.31 1.64
C GLU A 33 -14.11 5.38 0.85
N ALA A 34 -14.84 5.91 -0.14
CA ALA A 34 -15.66 5.06 -1.01
C ALA A 34 -14.82 3.99 -1.75
N LEU A 35 -13.66 4.38 -2.27
CA LEU A 35 -12.75 3.46 -2.93
C LEU A 35 -12.15 2.42 -1.98
N LYS A 36 -11.88 2.77 -0.71
CA LYS A 36 -11.42 1.81 0.30
C LYS A 36 -12.44 0.72 0.54
N GLU A 37 -13.72 1.05 0.63
CA GLU A 37 -14.78 0.05 0.83
C GLU A 37 -14.90 -0.90 -0.37
N MET A 38 -14.80 -0.39 -1.59
CA MET A 38 -14.77 -1.24 -2.79
C MET A 38 -13.53 -2.16 -2.83
N ILE A 39 -12.36 -1.63 -2.46
CA ILE A 39 -11.12 -2.41 -2.35
C ILE A 39 -11.28 -3.54 -1.31
N LYS A 40 -11.85 -3.26 -0.13
CA LYS A 40 -12.13 -4.28 0.90
C LYS A 40 -13.03 -5.37 0.37
N ALA A 41 -14.14 -5.00 -0.27
CA ALA A 41 -15.09 -5.96 -0.81
C ALA A 41 -14.41 -6.93 -1.80
N ILE A 42 -13.68 -6.40 -2.78
CA ILE A 42 -12.93 -7.19 -3.77
C ILE A 42 -11.86 -8.07 -3.09
N PHE A 43 -11.16 -7.51 -2.10
CA PHE A 43 -10.10 -8.23 -1.39
C PHE A 43 -10.65 -9.48 -0.69
N TYR A 44 -11.75 -9.35 0.04
CA TYR A 44 -12.38 -10.48 0.74
C TYR A 44 -13.11 -11.44 -0.20
N GLU A 45 -13.75 -10.93 -1.25
CA GLU A 45 -14.37 -11.75 -2.31
C GLU A 45 -13.36 -12.74 -2.91
N HIS A 46 -12.12 -12.30 -3.15
CA HIS A 46 -11.05 -13.16 -3.68
C HIS A 46 -10.24 -13.90 -2.61
N LYS A 47 -10.78 -14.03 -1.39
CA LYS A 47 -10.16 -14.73 -0.26
C LYS A 47 -8.78 -14.19 0.09
N GLU A 48 -8.61 -12.87 -0.01
CA GLU A 48 -7.38 -12.14 0.36
C GLU A 48 -6.18 -12.44 -0.55
N ARG A 49 -6.39 -13.07 -1.72
CA ARG A 49 -5.30 -13.41 -2.65
C ARG A 49 -4.91 -12.27 -3.58
N TYR A 50 -5.77 -11.26 -3.70
CA TYR A 50 -5.58 -10.19 -4.68
C TYR A 50 -4.83 -9.02 -4.04
N GLY A 51 -3.73 -8.62 -4.67
CA GLY A 51 -2.99 -7.40 -4.35
C GLY A 51 -3.40 -6.23 -5.24
N SER A 52 -2.67 -5.12 -5.14
CA SER A 52 -2.99 -3.86 -5.85
C SER A 52 -3.26 -4.04 -7.35
N VAL A 53 -2.40 -4.79 -8.06
CA VAL A 53 -2.54 -5.01 -9.50
C VAL A 53 -3.84 -5.75 -9.85
N ARG A 54 -4.12 -6.86 -9.17
CA ARG A 54 -5.31 -7.67 -9.42
C ARG A 54 -6.60 -6.96 -9.02
N ILE A 55 -6.59 -6.25 -7.90
CA ILE A 55 -7.73 -5.41 -7.49
C ILE A 55 -7.96 -4.29 -8.50
N THR A 56 -6.90 -3.68 -9.04
CA THR A 56 -7.04 -2.64 -10.07
C THR A 56 -7.66 -3.18 -11.35
N GLN A 57 -7.27 -4.39 -11.78
CA GLN A 57 -7.89 -5.06 -12.92
C GLN A 57 -9.37 -5.33 -12.67
N GLU A 58 -9.72 -5.76 -11.46
CA GLU A 58 -11.10 -6.03 -11.08
C GLU A 58 -11.96 -4.76 -11.02
N LEU A 59 -11.42 -3.66 -10.48
CA LEU A 59 -12.06 -2.36 -10.54
C LEU A 59 -12.29 -1.91 -11.99
N CYS A 60 -11.29 -2.11 -12.86
CA CYS A 60 -11.41 -1.79 -14.28
C CYS A 60 -12.53 -2.59 -14.96
N ARG A 61 -12.64 -3.90 -14.67
CA ARG A 61 -13.75 -4.74 -15.16
C ARG A 61 -15.12 -4.26 -14.69
N ARG A 62 -15.19 -3.66 -13.50
CA ARG A 62 -16.40 -3.03 -12.95
C ARG A 62 -16.63 -1.59 -13.45
N GLY A 63 -15.88 -1.15 -14.47
CA GLY A 63 -16.02 0.17 -15.10
C GLY A 63 -15.21 1.29 -14.42
N MET A 64 -14.47 0.98 -13.35
CA MET A 64 -13.75 1.97 -12.55
C MET A 64 -12.25 1.98 -12.90
N HIS A 65 -11.82 3.02 -13.62
CA HIS A 65 -10.43 3.20 -14.01
C HIS A 65 -9.65 3.93 -12.91
N VAL A 66 -8.83 3.19 -12.17
CA VAL A 66 -8.02 3.73 -11.07
C VAL A 66 -6.56 3.32 -11.24
N ASN A 67 -5.63 4.22 -10.96
CA ASN A 67 -4.20 3.89 -10.98
C ASN A 67 -3.85 2.87 -9.88
N HIS A 68 -3.14 1.79 -10.25
CA HIS A 68 -2.71 0.75 -9.32
C HIS A 68 -1.88 1.27 -8.13
N LYS A 69 -1.13 2.38 -8.30
CA LYS A 69 -0.42 3.04 -7.20
C LYS A 69 -1.37 3.63 -6.16
N ARG A 70 -2.50 4.20 -6.59
CA ARG A 70 -3.56 4.70 -5.69
C ARG A 70 -4.15 3.55 -4.90
N VAL A 71 -4.49 2.45 -5.58
CA VAL A 71 -5.03 1.23 -4.95
C VAL A 71 -4.02 0.63 -3.95
N GLY A 72 -2.75 0.52 -4.33
CA GLY A 72 -1.69 0.01 -3.44
C GLY A 72 -1.51 0.85 -2.17
N ARG A 73 -1.52 2.18 -2.30
CA ARG A 73 -1.47 3.09 -1.15
C ARG A 73 -2.69 2.90 -0.22
N LEU A 74 -3.89 2.75 -0.78
CA LEU A 74 -5.11 2.55 0.02
C LEU A 74 -5.12 1.17 0.71
N LEU A 75 -4.68 0.10 0.02
CA LEU A 75 -4.48 -1.22 0.63
C LEU A 75 -3.54 -1.15 1.83
N HIS A 76 -2.42 -0.44 1.68
CA HIS A 76 -1.46 -0.26 2.77
C HIS A 76 -2.06 0.51 3.95
N GLN A 77 -2.81 1.59 3.69
CA GLN A 77 -3.51 2.34 4.74
C GLN A 77 -4.55 1.49 5.48
N LEU A 78 -5.14 0.51 4.81
CA LEU A 78 -6.09 -0.44 5.41
C LEU A 78 -5.40 -1.62 6.10
N GLY A 79 -4.07 -1.76 6.00
CA GLY A 79 -3.34 -2.92 6.52
C GLY A 79 -3.64 -4.23 5.78
N LEU A 80 -4.18 -4.15 4.56
CA LEU A 80 -4.56 -5.33 3.77
C LEU A 80 -3.42 -5.75 2.86
N TYR A 81 -2.96 -6.99 3.04
CA TYR A 81 -1.88 -7.59 2.27
C TYR A 81 -2.33 -8.90 1.66
N ALA A 82 -2.03 -9.10 0.38
CA ALA A 82 -2.38 -10.33 -0.30
C ALA A 82 -1.68 -11.54 0.36
N LYS A 83 -2.37 -12.68 0.44
CA LYS A 83 -1.80 -13.94 0.93
C LYS A 83 -0.51 -14.28 0.18
N GLY A 84 0.54 -14.61 0.95
CA GLY A 84 1.86 -14.92 0.42
C GLY A 84 2.69 -13.70 0.02
N SER A 85 2.16 -12.47 -0.01
CA SER A 85 2.93 -11.29 -0.42
C SER A 85 4.04 -10.91 0.55
N ARG A 86 3.92 -11.31 1.82
CA ARG A 86 4.93 -11.10 2.87
C ARG A 86 5.80 -12.34 3.10
N TYR A 87 5.60 -13.41 2.33
CA TYR A 87 6.41 -14.61 2.46
C TYR A 87 7.83 -14.34 1.96
N GLN A 88 8.79 -14.42 2.87
CA GLN A 88 10.21 -14.33 2.56
C GLN A 88 10.75 -15.76 2.40
N TYR A 89 11.18 -16.13 1.18
CA TYR A 89 11.75 -17.45 0.94
C TYR A 89 13.12 -17.56 1.62
N LYS A 90 13.24 -18.45 2.61
CA LYS A 90 14.42 -18.60 3.48
C LYS A 90 15.74 -18.89 2.74
N TYR A 91 15.71 -19.33 1.48
CA TYR A 91 16.89 -19.86 0.78
C TYR A 91 17.37 -19.03 -0.42
N TYR A 92 16.74 -17.91 -0.78
CA TYR A 92 17.13 -17.16 -1.98
C TYR A 92 18.46 -16.38 -1.83
N ASN A 93 18.85 -16.04 -0.59
CA ASN A 93 20.04 -15.24 -0.31
C ASN A 93 21.22 -16.04 0.28
N ARG A 94 21.20 -17.38 0.21
CA ARG A 94 22.48 -18.11 0.30
C ARG A 94 23.20 -17.87 -1.01
N ARG A 95 24.00 -16.79 -1.08
CA ARG A 95 25.09 -16.67 -2.03
C ARG A 95 26.02 -17.86 -1.79
N ARG A 96 25.74 -19.03 -2.36
CA ARG A 96 26.82 -19.95 -2.69
C ARG A 96 27.68 -19.17 -3.67
N SER A 97 28.99 -19.13 -3.43
CA SER A 97 29.90 -18.77 -4.51
C SER A 97 29.46 -19.57 -5.73
N SER A 98 29.20 -18.90 -6.86
CA SER A 98 29.10 -19.62 -8.11
C SER A 98 30.35 -20.47 -8.17
N LEU A 99 30.20 -21.80 -8.22
CA LEU A 99 31.32 -22.65 -8.59
C LEU A 99 31.72 -22.15 -9.97
N THR A 100 32.79 -21.34 -10.06
CA THR A 100 33.39 -20.94 -11.32
C THR A 100 33.84 -22.25 -11.95
N ARG A 101 32.99 -22.84 -12.81
CA ARG A 101 33.33 -24.08 -13.50
C ARG A 101 34.42 -23.67 -14.49
N PRO A 102 35.65 -24.19 -14.37
CA PRO A 102 36.70 -23.83 -15.31
C PRO A 102 36.23 -24.19 -16.72
N ASN A 103 36.56 -23.33 -17.69
CA ASN A 103 36.26 -23.58 -19.10
C ASN A 103 37.21 -24.66 -19.63
N LEU A 104 36.93 -25.93 -19.28
CA LEU A 104 37.75 -27.08 -19.67
C LEU A 104 37.76 -27.31 -21.19
N VAL A 105 36.87 -26.64 -21.94
CA VAL A 105 36.68 -26.80 -23.38
C VAL A 105 37.22 -25.60 -24.17
N ASN A 106 37.83 -24.60 -23.51
CA ASN A 106 38.35 -23.38 -24.14
C ASN A 106 37.38 -22.70 -25.11
N GLN A 107 36.09 -22.62 -24.77
CA GLN A 107 35.09 -21.93 -25.58
C GLN A 107 35.21 -20.41 -25.41
N CYS A 108 35.19 -19.66 -26.51
CA CYS A 108 35.09 -18.20 -26.46
C CYS A 108 33.63 -17.80 -26.21
N PHE A 109 33.36 -17.06 -25.13
CA PHE A 109 32.05 -16.48 -24.81
C PHE A 109 32.06 -14.97 -25.06
#